data_AF-A0A7L4TMK3-F1
#
_entry.id   AF-A0A7L4TMK3-F1
#
_cell.length_a   1.000
_cell.length_b   1.000
_cell.length_c   1.000
_cell.angle_alpha   90.00
_cell.angle_beta   90.00
_cell.angle_gamma   90.00
#
_symmetry.space_group_name_H-M   'P 1'
#
loop_
_entity.id
_entity.type
_entity.pdbx_description
1 polymer ?
#
loop_
_entity_poly.entity_id
_entity_poly.type
_entity_poly.pdbx_seq_one_letter_code
_entity_poly.pdbx_strand_id
1 'polypeptide(L)'
;MSQNKNALIRYKTIDKCLQNKYRQWTLEDLIECCSEALFEYEGRENRISKRTIQMDIQLMRSEKLGYNAPIVVYDKKYYKYDDDEFSITDIPLNETDMNVLTETVSMLKQFKDFSLFNDVSDILQRLEDKIYAEKSHTKPVIYLDKNEGLKGLHYLDEVYQAIIKKIVLVITYKSFKSKEETKFHFHPFILKEFNNRWFLIGKKKGSAPITNLALDRIIGIDYDFNLPYLEEDFDAELFYKNVIGVTVNTGLPPRKIELWIDAINAPYVLTKPLHQTQRLIKENEDKSIIIHLLISPNYEMERILLGFGDGIEVIKPENLRNRMKKILQKALNKYDE
;
A
#
# COMPACT_ATOMS: atom_id res chain seq x y z
N MET A 1 -10.54 -20.69 16.54
CA MET A 1 -10.48 -19.35 15.93
C MET A 1 -11.74 -19.14 15.11
N SER A 2 -12.56 -18.15 15.43
CA SER A 2 -13.51 -18.21 16.54
C SER A 2 -14.86 -17.76 15.96
N GLN A 3 -15.99 -18.15 16.55
CA GLN A 3 -17.35 -17.96 16.01
C GLN A 3 -17.68 -16.53 15.49
N ASN A 4 -16.89 -15.52 15.84
CA ASN A 4 -17.01 -14.12 15.41
C ASN A 4 -16.77 -13.89 13.91
N LYS A 5 -15.82 -14.57 13.25
CA LYS A 5 -15.57 -14.37 11.81
C LYS A 5 -16.77 -14.81 10.96
N ASN A 6 -17.34 -15.95 11.30
CA ASN A 6 -18.48 -16.52 10.58
C ASN A 6 -19.74 -15.67 10.81
N ALA A 7 -19.88 -15.05 11.98
CA ALA A 7 -20.93 -14.09 12.25
C ALA A 7 -20.82 -12.85 11.35
N LEU A 8 -19.62 -12.28 11.18
CA LEU A 8 -19.42 -11.12 10.30
C LEU A 8 -19.73 -11.43 8.83
N ILE A 9 -19.36 -12.61 8.33
CA ILE A 9 -19.72 -13.04 6.97
C ILE A 9 -21.24 -13.11 6.82
N ARG A 10 -21.94 -13.68 7.80
CA ARG A 10 -23.41 -13.74 7.79
C ARG A 10 -24.04 -12.35 7.83
N TYR A 11 -23.57 -11.43 8.67
CA TYR A 11 -24.10 -10.06 8.74
C TYR A 11 -23.97 -9.34 7.39
N LYS A 12 -22.78 -9.40 6.76
CA LYS A 12 -22.56 -8.83 5.43
C LYS A 12 -23.45 -9.47 4.35
N THR A 13 -23.68 -10.77 4.46
CA THR A 13 -24.53 -11.50 3.51
C THR A 13 -25.99 -11.09 3.68
N ILE A 14 -26.49 -11.01 4.92
CA ILE A 14 -27.85 -10.54 5.23
C ILE A 14 -28.02 -9.11 4.71
N ASP A 15 -27.05 -8.22 4.95
CA ASP A 15 -27.06 -6.84 4.47
C ASP A 15 -27.20 -6.76 2.94
N LYS A 16 -26.32 -7.45 2.21
CA LYS A 16 -26.37 -7.53 0.74
C LYS A 16 -27.69 -8.08 0.22
N CYS A 17 -28.28 -9.07 0.91
CA CYS A 17 -29.59 -9.58 0.54
C CYS A 17 -30.65 -8.50 0.70
N LEU A 18 -30.74 -7.89 1.88
CA LEU A 18 -31.79 -6.91 2.19
C LEU A 18 -31.67 -5.59 1.41
N GLN A 19 -30.49 -5.26 0.86
CA GLN A 19 -30.31 -4.17 -0.11
C GLN A 19 -30.98 -4.44 -1.46
N ASN A 20 -31.18 -5.70 -1.85
CA ASN A 20 -31.82 -6.04 -3.12
C ASN A 20 -33.35 -5.95 -3.01
N LYS A 21 -33.87 -4.77 -3.33
CA LYS A 21 -35.30 -4.42 -3.30
C LYS A 21 -36.15 -5.13 -4.35
N TYR A 22 -35.52 -5.67 -5.41
CA TYR A 22 -36.22 -6.34 -6.51
C TYR A 22 -36.59 -7.79 -6.18
N ARG A 23 -36.18 -8.30 -5.01
CA ARG A 23 -36.47 -9.65 -4.53
C ARG A 23 -37.15 -9.61 -3.17
N GLN A 24 -38.13 -10.49 -2.99
CA GLN A 24 -38.73 -10.75 -1.68
C GLN A 24 -37.87 -11.77 -0.93
N TRP A 25 -37.41 -11.41 0.27
CA TRP A 25 -36.52 -12.26 1.07
C TRP A 25 -37.28 -12.96 2.19
N THR A 26 -37.39 -14.28 2.13
CA THR A 26 -37.84 -15.08 3.26
C THR A 26 -36.68 -15.41 4.19
N LEU A 27 -36.99 -15.87 5.40
CA LEU A 27 -35.96 -16.34 6.32
C LEU A 27 -35.19 -17.54 5.75
N GLU A 28 -35.89 -18.41 5.02
CA GLU A 28 -35.30 -19.55 4.33
C GLU A 28 -34.32 -19.12 3.21
N ASP A 29 -34.64 -18.06 2.45
CA ASP A 29 -33.71 -17.47 1.48
C ASP A 29 -32.43 -16.94 2.16
N LEU A 30 -32.58 -16.22 3.28
CA LEU A 30 -31.42 -15.70 4.03
C LEU A 30 -30.55 -16.82 4.59
N ILE A 31 -31.16 -17.93 5.05
CA ILE A 31 -30.42 -19.12 5.49
C ILE A 31 -29.62 -19.71 4.34
N GLU A 32 -30.21 -19.84 3.15
CA GLU A 32 -29.55 -20.38 1.97
C GLU A 32 -28.36 -19.50 1.55
N CYS A 33 -28.58 -18.20 1.36
CA CYS A 33 -27.52 -17.26 0.98
C CYS A 33 -26.37 -17.22 1.99
N CYS A 34 -26.67 -17.22 3.30
CA CYS A 34 -25.62 -17.28 4.30
C CYS A 34 -24.88 -18.63 4.32
N SER A 35 -25.57 -19.73 4.04
CA SER A 35 -24.95 -21.06 4.01
C SER A 35 -24.02 -21.20 2.80
N GLU A 36 -24.44 -20.69 1.64
CA GLU A 36 -23.63 -20.60 0.43
C GLU A 36 -22.40 -19.72 0.64
N ALA A 37 -22.58 -18.51 1.20
CA ALA A 37 -21.46 -17.62 1.50
C ALA A 37 -20.44 -18.28 2.44
N LEU A 38 -20.87 -18.96 3.52
CA LEU A 38 -19.93 -19.68 4.38
C LEU A 38 -19.25 -20.85 3.67
N PHE A 39 -19.95 -21.57 2.78
CA PHE A 39 -19.36 -22.64 1.99
C PHE A 39 -18.26 -22.11 1.06
N GLU A 40 -18.48 -21.00 0.36
CA GLU A 40 -17.46 -20.38 -0.50
C GLU A 40 -16.21 -19.96 0.28
N TYR A 41 -16.38 -19.49 1.52
CA TYR A 41 -15.27 -19.03 2.37
C TYR A 41 -14.53 -20.15 3.13
N GLU A 42 -15.23 -21.20 3.58
CA GLU A 42 -14.65 -22.27 4.42
C GLU A 42 -14.48 -23.62 3.72
N GLY A 43 -15.09 -23.81 2.54
CA GLY A 43 -15.02 -25.05 1.75
C GLY A 43 -15.72 -26.26 2.42
N ARG A 44 -16.58 -26.04 3.41
CA ARG A 44 -17.30 -27.08 4.15
C ARG A 44 -18.79 -26.83 4.12
N GLU A 45 -19.58 -27.85 3.75
CA GLU A 45 -21.04 -27.78 3.78
C GLU A 45 -21.54 -27.78 5.22
N ASN A 46 -21.86 -26.60 5.75
CA ASN A 46 -22.54 -26.46 7.03
C ASN A 46 -23.78 -25.61 6.84
N ARG A 47 -24.94 -26.25 6.69
CA ARG A 47 -26.22 -25.55 6.62
C ARG A 47 -26.48 -24.83 7.94
N ILE A 48 -26.72 -23.52 7.86
CA ILE A 48 -26.93 -22.69 9.03
C ILE A 48 -28.34 -22.94 9.60
N SER A 49 -28.45 -23.00 10.92
CA SER A 49 -29.75 -23.18 11.57
C SER A 49 -30.61 -21.91 11.49
N LYS A 50 -31.93 -22.09 11.41
CA LYS A 50 -32.92 -21.00 11.47
C LYS A 50 -32.73 -20.11 12.70
N ARG A 51 -32.42 -20.71 13.84
CA ARG A 51 -32.16 -20.00 15.11
C ARG A 51 -30.96 -19.05 14.98
N THR A 52 -29.90 -19.46 14.29
CA THR A 52 -28.69 -18.66 14.11
C THR A 52 -29.01 -17.37 13.33
N ILE A 53 -29.67 -17.47 12.17
CA ILE A 53 -30.03 -16.29 11.38
C ILE A 53 -31.01 -15.38 12.13
N GLN A 54 -31.95 -15.93 12.90
CA GLN A 54 -32.84 -15.12 13.74
C GLN A 54 -32.07 -14.35 14.82
N MET A 55 -31.09 -14.97 15.47
CA MET A 55 -30.21 -14.30 16.43
C MET A 55 -29.33 -13.24 15.76
N ASP A 56 -28.82 -13.51 14.56
CA ASP A 56 -28.02 -12.56 13.79
C ASP A 56 -28.85 -11.32 13.43
N ILE A 57 -30.08 -11.50 12.92
CA ILE A 57 -31.01 -10.40 12.63
C ILE A 57 -31.33 -9.60 13.90
N GLN A 58 -31.54 -10.29 15.03
CA GLN A 58 -31.79 -9.62 16.32
C GLN A 58 -30.58 -8.80 16.77
N LEU A 59 -29.37 -9.30 16.57
CA LEU A 59 -28.13 -8.58 16.88
C LEU A 59 -27.94 -7.37 15.94
N MET A 60 -28.20 -7.53 14.64
CA MET A 60 -28.13 -6.45 13.65
C MET A 60 -29.11 -5.31 13.96
N ARG A 61 -30.32 -5.64 14.45
CA ARG A 61 -31.30 -4.65 14.93
C ARG A 61 -30.88 -3.94 16.23
N SER A 62 -29.97 -4.54 17.00
CA SER A 62 -29.61 -4.03 18.33
C SER A 62 -28.45 -3.03 18.27
N GLU A 63 -28.37 -2.19 19.29
CA GLU A 63 -27.25 -1.26 19.50
C GLU A 63 -25.92 -1.95 19.80
N LYS A 64 -25.92 -3.27 20.13
CA LYS A 64 -24.72 -3.99 20.57
C LYS A 64 -23.59 -4.03 19.54
N LEU A 65 -23.92 -3.99 18.26
CA LEU A 65 -22.95 -3.97 17.16
C LEU A 65 -22.83 -2.59 16.50
N GLY A 66 -23.58 -1.59 16.99
CA GLY A 66 -23.62 -0.25 16.41
C GLY A 66 -24.33 -0.14 15.06
N TYR A 67 -24.89 -1.24 14.52
CA TYR A 67 -25.56 -1.23 13.22
C TYR A 67 -26.94 -0.58 13.25
N ASN A 68 -27.74 -0.82 14.30
CA ASN A 68 -29.12 -0.32 14.40
C ASN A 68 -29.94 -0.56 13.13
N ALA A 69 -29.75 -1.73 12.52
CA ALA A 69 -30.27 -2.00 11.20
C ALA A 69 -31.81 -1.99 11.21
N PRO A 70 -32.47 -1.17 10.36
CA PRO A 70 -33.92 -1.00 10.35
C PRO A 70 -34.61 -2.16 9.62
N ILE A 71 -34.32 -3.40 10.03
CA ILE A 71 -34.89 -4.60 9.40
C ILE A 71 -36.35 -4.74 9.85
N VAL A 72 -37.30 -4.71 8.92
CA VAL A 72 -38.73 -4.92 9.18
C VAL A 72 -39.22 -6.22 8.56
N VAL A 73 -40.26 -6.81 9.17
CA VAL A 73 -40.96 -7.99 8.62
C VAL A 73 -42.32 -7.55 8.11
N TYR A 74 -42.59 -7.78 6.82
CA TYR A 74 -43.88 -7.49 6.19
C TYR A 74 -44.51 -8.79 5.67
N ASP A 75 -45.83 -8.75 5.46
CA ASP A 75 -46.67 -9.91 5.11
C ASP A 75 -46.40 -11.16 5.97
N LYS A 76 -46.01 -10.93 7.23
CA LYS A 76 -45.69 -11.94 8.26
C LYS A 76 -44.50 -12.85 7.95
N LYS A 77 -43.83 -12.72 6.80
CA LYS A 77 -42.76 -13.67 6.40
C LYS A 77 -41.59 -13.07 5.62
N TYR A 78 -41.72 -11.87 5.07
CA TYR A 78 -40.67 -11.26 4.25
C TYR A 78 -39.88 -10.22 5.04
N TYR A 79 -38.57 -10.19 4.81
CA TYR A 79 -37.63 -9.27 5.46
C TYR A 79 -37.18 -8.21 4.45
N LYS A 80 -37.07 -6.96 4.89
CA LYS A 80 -36.45 -5.85 4.15
C LYS A 80 -35.88 -4.82 5.11
N TYR A 81 -35.07 -3.90 4.61
CA TYR A 81 -34.81 -2.64 5.33
C TYR A 81 -36.01 -1.69 5.19
N ASP A 82 -36.29 -0.94 6.26
CA ASP A 82 -37.28 0.15 6.28
C ASP A 82 -36.72 1.42 5.64
N ASP A 83 -35.41 1.62 5.77
CA ASP A 83 -34.65 2.62 5.03
C ASP A 83 -33.98 1.98 3.81
N ASP A 84 -34.30 2.55 2.68
CA ASP A 84 -33.97 2.08 1.35
C ASP A 84 -32.52 2.39 0.95
N GLU A 85 -31.84 3.30 1.65
CA GLU A 85 -30.42 3.63 1.44
C GLU A 85 -29.50 2.98 2.49
N PHE A 86 -30.07 2.23 3.45
CA PHE A 86 -29.31 1.66 4.55
C PHE A 86 -28.38 0.51 4.13
N SER A 87 -27.18 0.51 4.69
CA SER A 87 -26.23 -0.61 4.66
C SER A 87 -25.42 -0.66 5.95
N ILE A 88 -25.16 -1.86 6.48
CA ILE A 88 -24.18 -2.02 7.56
C ILE A 88 -22.72 -1.86 7.08
N THR A 89 -22.50 -1.73 5.77
CA THR A 89 -21.17 -1.50 5.18
C THR A 89 -20.90 -0.04 4.84
N ASP A 90 -21.96 0.77 4.71
CA ASP A 90 -21.89 2.23 4.57
C ASP A 90 -22.08 2.90 5.93
N ILE A 91 -21.31 2.51 6.95
CA ILE A 91 -21.36 3.18 8.24
C ILE A 91 -20.51 4.47 8.13
N PRO A 92 -21.11 5.67 8.08
CA PRO A 92 -20.38 6.87 8.44
C PRO A 92 -19.88 6.69 9.88
N LEU A 93 -18.60 6.97 10.12
CA LEU A 93 -17.98 6.86 11.44
C LEU A 93 -18.89 7.51 12.48
N ASN A 94 -19.39 6.72 13.45
CA ASN A 94 -20.31 7.25 14.45
C ASN A 94 -19.55 8.19 15.42
N GLU A 95 -20.26 9.02 16.17
CA GLU A 95 -19.63 9.99 17.08
C GLU A 95 -18.68 9.33 18.10
N THR A 96 -19.01 8.12 18.55
CA THR A 96 -18.19 7.33 19.49
C THR A 96 -16.86 6.94 18.87
N ASP A 97 -16.87 6.38 17.65
CA ASP A 97 -15.67 6.00 16.91
C ASP A 97 -14.79 7.23 16.64
N MET A 98 -15.42 8.35 16.29
CA MET A 98 -14.72 9.60 16.06
C MET A 98 -14.10 10.18 17.34
N ASN A 99 -14.74 9.99 18.49
CA ASN A 99 -14.18 10.39 19.78
C ASN A 99 -12.99 9.50 20.17
N VAL A 100 -13.07 8.18 19.98
CA VAL A 100 -11.94 7.26 20.20
C VAL A 100 -10.76 7.61 19.29
N LEU A 101 -11.02 7.89 18.01
CA LEU A 101 -9.97 8.32 17.07
C LEU A 101 -9.34 9.65 17.51
N THR A 102 -10.16 10.64 17.89
CA THR A 102 -9.67 11.95 18.37
C THR A 102 -8.82 11.78 19.63
N GLU A 103 -9.25 10.96 20.57
CA GLU A 103 -8.53 10.66 21.80
C GLU A 103 -7.20 9.94 21.52
N THR A 104 -7.22 8.95 20.63
CA THR A 104 -6.01 8.20 20.21
C THR A 104 -4.98 9.14 19.58
N VAL A 105 -5.42 10.05 18.71
CA VAL A 105 -4.52 11.06 18.12
C VAL A 105 -3.97 12.01 19.19
N SER A 106 -4.80 12.43 20.15
CA SER A 106 -4.37 13.25 21.27
C SER A 106 -3.35 12.53 22.16
N MET A 107 -3.49 11.22 22.38
CA MET A 107 -2.49 10.40 23.07
C MET A 107 -1.18 10.34 22.28
N LEU A 108 -1.23 10.11 20.97
CA LEU A 108 -0.04 10.12 20.11
C LEU A 108 0.68 11.47 20.13
N LYS A 109 -0.05 12.59 20.27
CA LYS A 109 0.52 13.94 20.46
C LYS A 109 1.34 14.09 21.74
N GLN A 110 1.00 13.35 22.82
CA GLN A 110 1.74 13.44 24.09
C GLN A 110 3.16 12.88 23.98
N PHE A 111 3.47 12.11 22.93
CA PHE A 111 4.82 11.59 22.67
C PHE A 111 5.67 12.51 21.78
N LYS A 112 5.18 13.70 21.41
CA LYS A 112 5.91 14.66 20.55
C LYS A 112 7.26 15.14 21.10
N ASP A 113 7.51 14.97 22.40
CA ASP A 113 8.78 15.32 23.04
C ASP A 113 9.89 14.26 22.84
N PHE A 114 9.59 13.13 22.20
CA PHE A 114 10.60 12.14 21.83
C PHE A 114 11.22 12.50 20.47
N SER A 115 12.56 12.49 20.38
CA SER A 115 13.31 12.81 19.15
C SER A 115 12.96 11.94 17.93
N LEU A 116 12.29 10.80 18.14
CA LEU A 116 11.72 9.93 17.09
C LEU A 116 10.43 10.48 16.44
N PHE A 117 9.82 11.55 16.96
CA PHE A 117 8.50 12.03 16.51
C PHE A 117 8.50 13.12 15.44
N ASN A 118 9.66 13.69 15.10
CA ASN A 118 9.75 14.69 14.03
C ASN A 118 9.24 14.13 12.69
N ASP A 119 9.47 12.84 12.42
CA ASP A 119 9.04 12.17 11.19
C ASP A 119 7.53 11.79 11.19
N VAL A 120 6.90 11.74 12.37
CA VAL A 120 5.51 11.28 12.55
C VAL A 120 4.51 12.45 12.60
N SER A 121 4.99 13.67 12.88
CA SER A 121 4.14 14.86 13.03
C SER A 121 3.31 15.16 11.77
N ASP A 122 3.89 15.01 10.59
CA ASP A 122 3.21 15.21 9.32
C ASP A 122 2.09 14.20 9.10
N ILE A 123 2.30 12.93 9.48
CA ILE A 123 1.30 11.86 9.36
C ILE A 123 0.14 12.11 10.31
N LEU A 124 0.42 12.56 11.54
CA LEU A 124 -0.60 12.93 12.51
C LEU A 124 -1.45 14.10 12.01
N GLN A 125 -0.82 15.16 11.48
CA GLN A 125 -1.55 16.32 10.96
C GLN A 125 -2.45 15.94 9.76
N ARG A 126 -2.00 15.01 8.90
CA ARG A 126 -2.80 14.44 7.80
C ARG A 126 -4.00 13.64 8.31
N LEU A 127 -3.81 12.84 9.36
CA LEU A 127 -4.89 12.07 9.97
C LEU A 127 -5.92 13.00 10.61
N GLU A 128 -5.47 14.05 11.30
CA GLU A 128 -6.35 15.07 11.91
C GLU A 128 -7.20 15.79 10.87
N ASP A 129 -6.59 16.24 9.77
CA ASP A 129 -7.32 16.91 8.69
C ASP A 129 -8.43 16.01 8.12
N LYS A 130 -8.14 14.71 7.95
CA LYS A 130 -9.13 13.75 7.48
C LYS A 130 -10.25 13.54 8.50
N ILE A 131 -9.92 13.39 9.78
CA ILE A 131 -10.92 13.25 10.87
C ILE A 131 -11.79 14.50 10.95
N TYR A 132 -11.20 15.69 10.84
CA TYR A 132 -11.92 16.96 10.88
C TYR A 132 -12.85 17.15 9.67
N ALA A 133 -12.37 16.80 8.47
CA ALA A 133 -13.15 16.82 7.23
C ALA A 133 -14.39 15.94 7.34
N GLU A 134 -14.26 14.72 7.88
CA GLU A 134 -15.38 13.81 8.14
C GLU A 134 -16.34 14.38 9.20
N LYS A 135 -15.83 14.89 10.34
CA LYS A 135 -16.69 15.47 11.41
C LYS A 135 -17.49 16.68 10.94
N SER A 136 -16.87 17.54 10.14
CA SER A 136 -17.43 18.85 9.78
C SER A 136 -18.16 18.82 8.44
N HIS A 137 -18.23 17.65 7.78
CA HIS A 137 -18.68 17.49 6.39
C HIS A 137 -18.01 18.49 5.43
N THR A 138 -16.74 18.82 5.69
CA THR A 138 -15.93 19.73 4.86
C THR A 138 -14.93 18.93 4.03
N LYS A 139 -14.41 19.55 2.96
CA LYS A 139 -13.32 18.95 2.20
C LYS A 139 -12.03 18.92 3.04
N PRO A 140 -11.19 17.88 2.91
CA PRO A 140 -9.87 17.88 3.54
C PRO A 140 -9.03 19.03 2.99
N VAL A 141 -8.21 19.64 3.83
CA VAL A 141 -7.27 20.70 3.43
C VAL A 141 -5.96 20.09 2.92
N ILE A 142 -5.64 18.88 3.37
CA ILE A 142 -4.42 18.15 3.01
C ILE A 142 -4.77 17.01 2.04
N TYR A 143 -4.32 17.14 0.80
CA TYR A 143 -4.45 16.11 -0.23
C TYR A 143 -3.14 15.36 -0.41
N LEU A 144 -3.23 14.03 -0.34
CA LEU A 144 -2.12 13.13 -0.62
C LEU A 144 -2.27 12.57 -2.03
N ASP A 145 -1.14 12.44 -2.72
CA ASP A 145 -1.10 11.61 -3.93
C ASP A 145 -1.49 10.19 -3.54
N LYS A 146 -2.62 9.75 -4.08
CA LYS A 146 -3.11 8.38 -3.92
C LYS A 146 -2.89 7.62 -5.21
N ASN A 147 -2.40 6.41 -5.06
CA ASN A 147 -2.50 5.42 -6.12
C ASN A 147 -3.61 4.44 -5.74
N GLU A 148 -4.87 4.84 -5.97
CA GLU A 148 -6.05 4.05 -5.58
C GLU A 148 -6.10 2.70 -6.31
N GLY A 149 -5.45 2.59 -7.46
CA GLY A 149 -5.28 1.35 -8.22
C GLY A 149 -4.10 0.47 -7.77
N LEU A 150 -3.36 0.86 -6.72
CA LEU A 150 -2.20 0.09 -6.27
C LEU A 150 -2.63 -1.25 -5.67
N LYS A 151 -2.32 -2.33 -6.39
CA LYS A 151 -2.56 -3.70 -5.94
C LYS A 151 -1.54 -4.12 -4.88
N GLY A 152 -1.87 -5.16 -4.12
CA GLY A 152 -0.95 -5.81 -3.18
C GLY A 152 -0.82 -5.14 -1.81
N LEU A 153 -1.47 -3.99 -1.56
CA LEU A 153 -1.47 -3.35 -0.24
C LEU A 153 -2.08 -4.23 0.86
N HIS A 154 -3.00 -5.12 0.52
CA HIS A 154 -3.60 -6.07 1.47
C HIS A 154 -2.59 -7.10 2.01
N TYR A 155 -1.46 -7.33 1.32
CA TYR A 155 -0.38 -8.18 1.82
C TYR A 155 0.58 -7.45 2.77
N LEU A 156 0.45 -6.14 2.95
CA LEU A 156 1.43 -5.35 3.69
C LEU A 156 1.54 -5.81 5.16
N ASP A 157 0.41 -5.96 5.84
CA ASP A 157 0.38 -6.46 7.22
C ASP A 157 0.90 -7.89 7.32
N GLU A 158 0.47 -8.75 6.37
CA GLU A 158 0.90 -10.15 6.32
C GLU A 158 2.43 -10.28 6.21
N VAL A 159 3.04 -9.53 5.29
CA VAL A 159 4.49 -9.50 5.09
C VAL A 159 5.21 -8.87 6.29
N TYR A 160 4.65 -7.79 6.84
CA TYR A 160 5.20 -7.14 8.03
C TYR A 160 5.29 -8.12 9.20
N GLN A 161 4.21 -8.86 9.47
CA GLN A 161 4.19 -9.87 10.53
C GLN A 161 5.21 -10.99 10.29
N ALA A 162 5.37 -11.43 9.03
CA ALA A 162 6.35 -12.44 8.68
C ALA A 162 7.80 -11.99 8.92
N ILE A 163 8.12 -10.71 8.63
CA ILE A 163 9.44 -10.12 8.91
C ILE A 163 9.71 -10.11 10.42
N ILE A 164 8.79 -9.54 11.21
CA ILE A 164 8.96 -9.41 12.67
C ILE A 164 9.09 -10.79 13.34
N LYS A 165 8.29 -11.76 12.90
CA LYS A 165 8.29 -13.13 13.44
C LYS A 165 9.37 -14.02 12.83
N LYS A 166 10.18 -13.51 11.90
CA LYS A 166 11.22 -14.27 11.18
C LYS A 166 10.65 -15.55 10.55
N ILE A 167 9.57 -15.44 9.78
CA ILE A 167 8.90 -16.56 9.11
C ILE A 167 9.26 -16.55 7.61
N VAL A 168 9.56 -17.73 7.07
CA VAL A 168 9.78 -17.89 5.63
C VAL A 168 8.46 -17.85 4.89
N LEU A 169 8.41 -17.03 3.83
CA LEU A 169 7.26 -16.92 2.95
C LEU A 169 7.41 -17.83 1.73
N VAL A 170 6.31 -18.41 1.28
CA VAL A 170 6.19 -19.05 -0.02
C VAL A 170 5.37 -18.14 -0.92
N ILE A 171 6.07 -17.39 -1.78
CA ILE A 171 5.47 -16.33 -2.58
C ILE A 171 5.13 -16.87 -3.96
N THR A 172 3.90 -16.66 -4.40
CA THR A 172 3.48 -16.81 -5.80
C THR A 172 3.55 -15.44 -6.48
N TYR A 173 4.48 -15.29 -7.43
CA TYR A 173 4.84 -13.99 -8.01
C TYR A 173 4.78 -14.01 -9.54
N LYS A 174 4.22 -12.94 -10.12
CA LYS A 174 4.15 -12.75 -11.58
C LYS A 174 4.85 -11.46 -11.98
N SER A 175 6.10 -11.58 -12.42
CA SER A 175 6.83 -10.42 -12.95
C SER A 175 6.23 -9.95 -14.28
N PHE A 176 6.36 -8.66 -14.61
CA PHE A 176 5.89 -8.12 -15.89
C PHE A 176 6.58 -8.73 -17.13
N LYS A 177 7.73 -9.38 -16.94
CA LYS A 177 8.48 -10.04 -18.02
C LYS A 177 8.11 -11.51 -18.19
N SER A 178 7.49 -12.12 -17.17
CA SER A 178 7.16 -13.55 -17.18
C SER A 178 5.73 -13.74 -17.65
N LYS A 179 5.52 -14.71 -18.55
CA LYS A 179 4.18 -15.18 -18.90
C LYS A 179 3.56 -16.01 -17.78
N GLU A 180 4.40 -16.74 -17.05
CA GLU A 180 4.02 -17.69 -16.02
C GLU A 180 4.27 -17.17 -14.60
N GLU A 181 3.48 -17.68 -13.68
CA GLU A 181 3.60 -17.43 -12.25
C GLU A 181 4.71 -18.31 -11.67
N THR A 182 5.49 -17.75 -10.78
CA THR A 182 6.59 -18.47 -10.13
C THR A 182 6.33 -18.56 -8.64
N LYS A 183 6.35 -19.77 -8.10
CA LYS A 183 6.25 -20.03 -6.66
C LYS A 183 7.64 -20.34 -6.10
N PHE A 184 8.06 -19.64 -5.05
CA PHE A 184 9.37 -19.84 -4.44
C PHE A 184 9.39 -19.42 -2.97
N HIS A 185 10.32 -20.00 -2.21
CA HIS A 185 10.63 -19.57 -0.84
C HIS A 185 11.34 -18.22 -0.85
N PHE A 186 10.98 -17.39 0.11
CA PHE A 186 11.52 -16.06 0.27
C PHE A 186 11.71 -15.77 1.75
N HIS A 187 12.89 -15.27 2.10
CA HIS A 187 13.27 -14.82 3.43
C HIS A 187 13.15 -13.29 3.43
N PRO A 188 12.04 -12.75 3.97
CA PRO A 188 11.77 -11.31 3.93
C PRO A 188 12.56 -10.57 5.00
N PHE A 189 13.31 -9.52 4.64
CA PHE A 189 14.15 -8.76 5.56
C PHE A 189 13.51 -7.43 5.96
N ILE A 190 13.05 -6.65 4.97
CA ILE A 190 12.40 -5.35 5.20
C ILE A 190 11.31 -5.09 4.15
N LEU A 191 10.45 -4.14 4.47
CA LEU A 191 9.58 -3.47 3.51
C LEU A 191 10.14 -2.08 3.20
N LYS A 192 10.12 -1.69 1.92
CA LYS A 192 10.51 -0.35 1.48
C LYS A 192 9.43 0.24 0.60
N GLU A 193 9.02 1.45 0.92
CA GLU A 193 8.17 2.28 0.07
C GLU A 193 9.07 3.14 -0.85
N PHE A 194 8.73 3.22 -2.12
CA PHE A 194 9.34 4.15 -3.06
C PHE A 194 8.39 4.49 -4.19
N ASN A 195 8.18 5.80 -4.41
CA ASN A 195 7.34 6.33 -5.48
C ASN A 195 5.91 5.77 -5.45
N ASN A 196 5.28 5.81 -4.27
CA ASN A 196 3.95 5.32 -3.97
C ASN A 196 3.77 3.84 -4.31
N ARG A 197 4.81 3.03 -4.06
CA ARG A 197 4.82 1.58 -4.28
C ARG A 197 5.62 0.88 -3.19
N TRP A 198 5.08 -0.24 -2.72
CA TRP A 198 5.73 -1.07 -1.70
C TRP A 198 6.52 -2.21 -2.33
N PHE A 199 7.70 -2.45 -1.76
CA PHE A 199 8.61 -3.51 -2.14
C PHE A 199 9.00 -4.34 -0.93
N LEU A 200 8.98 -5.65 -1.10
CA LEU A 200 9.51 -6.62 -0.16
C LEU A 200 10.96 -6.94 -0.54
N ILE A 201 11.87 -6.74 0.39
CA ILE A 201 13.31 -6.95 0.21
C ILE A 201 13.69 -8.21 0.96
N GLY A 202 14.51 -9.06 0.34
CA GLY A 202 14.97 -10.28 0.98
C GLY A 202 15.72 -11.18 0.02
N LYS A 203 15.85 -12.46 0.38
CA LYS A 203 16.55 -13.47 -0.42
C LYS A 203 15.70 -14.69 -0.66
N LYS A 204 15.94 -15.36 -1.80
CA LYS A 204 15.31 -16.66 -2.09
C LYS A 204 15.98 -17.84 -1.36
N LYS A 205 17.27 -17.69 -1.06
CA LYS A 205 18.13 -18.66 -0.35
C LYS A 205 19.43 -17.96 0.08
N GLY A 206 20.20 -18.55 1.00
CA GLY A 206 21.43 -17.95 1.53
C GLY A 206 22.44 -17.46 0.48
N SER A 207 22.67 -18.25 -0.58
CA SER A 207 23.61 -17.89 -1.66
C SER A 207 23.06 -16.96 -2.73
N ALA A 208 21.76 -16.62 -2.67
CA ALA A 208 21.15 -15.74 -3.66
C ALA A 208 21.44 -14.27 -3.34
N PRO A 209 21.53 -13.40 -4.36
CA PRO A 209 21.59 -11.97 -4.14
C PRO A 209 20.29 -11.46 -3.50
N ILE A 210 20.40 -10.34 -2.78
CA ILE A 210 19.24 -9.61 -2.27
C ILE A 210 18.39 -9.18 -3.46
N THR A 211 17.10 -9.44 -3.36
CA THR A 211 16.10 -9.19 -4.39
C THR A 211 15.02 -8.29 -3.82
N ASN A 212 14.52 -7.37 -4.65
CA ASN A 212 13.30 -6.62 -4.36
C ASN A 212 12.11 -7.24 -5.13
N LEU A 213 10.97 -7.38 -4.47
CA LEU A 213 9.71 -7.85 -5.04
C LEU A 213 8.67 -6.77 -4.86
N ALA A 214 8.03 -6.33 -5.93
CA ALA A 214 6.98 -5.32 -5.82
C ALA A 214 5.69 -5.99 -5.34
N LEU A 215 5.08 -5.47 -4.28
CA LEU A 215 3.90 -6.09 -3.66
C LEU A 215 2.72 -6.19 -4.63
N ASP A 216 2.60 -5.23 -5.55
CA ASP A 216 1.54 -5.20 -6.58
C ASP A 216 1.61 -6.35 -7.60
N ARG A 217 2.67 -7.16 -7.55
CA ARG A 217 2.89 -8.32 -8.42
C ARG A 217 2.82 -9.66 -7.67
N ILE A 218 2.57 -9.64 -6.36
CA ILE A 218 2.31 -10.84 -5.57
C ILE A 218 0.87 -11.27 -5.84
N ILE A 219 0.70 -12.57 -6.13
CA ILE A 219 -0.60 -13.20 -6.39
C ILE A 219 -1.09 -13.97 -5.15
N GLY A 220 -0.15 -14.48 -4.36
CA GLY A 220 -0.46 -15.20 -3.13
C GLY A 220 0.76 -15.34 -2.25
N ILE A 221 0.51 -15.35 -0.94
CA ILE A 221 1.48 -15.61 0.10
C ILE A 221 1.00 -16.82 0.89
N ASP A 222 1.94 -17.71 1.17
CA ASP A 222 1.77 -18.85 2.06
C ASP A 222 3.03 -18.94 2.95
N TYR A 223 3.06 -19.83 3.93
CA TYR A 223 4.13 -19.91 4.92
C TYR A 223 4.80 -21.27 4.90
N ASP A 224 6.12 -21.27 5.13
CA ASP A 224 6.83 -22.49 5.47
C ASP A 224 7.41 -22.36 6.88
N PHE A 225 6.79 -23.06 7.83
CA PHE A 225 7.23 -23.11 9.23
C PHE A 225 8.34 -24.15 9.48
N ASN A 226 8.60 -25.04 8.51
CA ASN A 226 9.64 -26.06 8.63
C ASN A 226 11.00 -25.55 8.15
N LEU A 227 11.01 -24.58 7.23
CA LEU A 227 12.26 -24.00 6.74
C LEU A 227 12.79 -22.96 7.76
N PRO A 228 14.04 -23.09 8.23
CA PRO A 228 14.62 -22.09 9.10
C PRO A 228 14.77 -20.75 8.36
N TYR A 229 14.44 -19.68 9.05
CA TYR A 229 14.63 -18.34 8.54
C TYR A 229 16.13 -18.02 8.40
N LEU A 230 16.49 -17.39 7.30
CA LEU A 230 17.85 -16.95 7.04
C LEU A 230 18.13 -15.70 7.86
N GLU A 231 18.85 -15.88 8.98
CA GLU A 231 19.36 -14.74 9.74
C GLU A 231 20.53 -14.11 8.98
N GLU A 232 20.27 -12.92 8.46
CA GLU A 232 21.26 -12.07 7.81
C GLU A 232 21.18 -10.70 8.47
N ASP A 233 22.33 -10.16 8.87
CA ASP A 233 22.43 -8.80 9.41
C ASP A 233 22.33 -7.81 8.23
N PHE A 234 21.09 -7.57 7.81
CA PHE A 234 20.79 -6.71 6.68
C PHE A 234 20.58 -5.26 7.15
N ASP A 235 21.58 -4.42 6.91
CA ASP A 235 21.50 -2.98 7.14
C ASP A 235 20.91 -2.26 5.92
N ALA A 236 19.66 -1.81 6.06
CA ALA A 236 18.94 -1.10 5.02
C ALA A 236 19.55 0.26 4.67
N GLU A 237 20.04 1.00 5.67
CA GLU A 237 20.61 2.33 5.46
C GLU A 237 21.90 2.22 4.63
N LEU A 238 22.79 1.28 4.98
CA LEU A 238 24.01 1.01 4.21
C LEU A 238 23.70 0.46 2.82
N PHE A 239 22.73 -0.45 2.70
CA PHE A 239 22.36 -1.05 1.42
C PHE A 239 21.83 -0.03 0.42
N TYR A 240 21.05 0.96 0.89
CA TYR A 240 20.47 2.01 0.05
C TYR A 240 21.26 3.33 0.01
N LYS A 241 22.32 3.46 0.80
CA LYS A 241 23.08 4.71 1.01
C LYS A 241 23.45 5.47 -0.26
N ASN A 242 23.78 4.75 -1.32
CA ASN A 242 24.37 5.29 -2.55
C ASN A 242 23.50 5.04 -3.79
N VAL A 243 22.19 4.82 -3.63
CA VAL A 243 21.28 4.57 -4.76
C VAL A 243 20.01 5.38 -4.59
N ILE A 244 19.35 5.66 -5.71
CA ILE A 244 18.02 6.27 -5.68
C ILE A 244 16.98 5.18 -5.85
N GLY A 245 16.02 5.06 -4.94
CA GLY A 245 14.95 4.08 -5.03
C GLY A 245 15.30 2.69 -4.50
N VAL A 246 14.87 1.64 -5.22
CA VAL A 246 14.82 0.26 -4.69
C VAL A 246 15.76 -0.72 -5.37
N THR A 247 16.25 -0.41 -6.57
CA THR A 247 17.16 -1.29 -7.32
C THR A 247 18.61 -1.01 -6.94
N VAL A 248 19.25 -2.02 -6.35
CA VAL A 248 20.67 -1.99 -5.98
C VAL A 248 21.42 -2.96 -6.89
N ASN A 249 22.33 -2.43 -7.71
CA ASN A 249 23.18 -3.24 -8.57
C ASN A 249 24.43 -3.67 -7.80
N THR A 250 24.39 -4.86 -7.22
CA THR A 250 25.50 -5.41 -6.44
C THR A 250 26.79 -5.45 -7.28
N GLY A 251 27.88 -4.92 -6.73
CA GLY A 251 29.18 -4.87 -7.40
C GLY A 251 29.44 -3.62 -8.24
N LEU A 252 28.48 -2.69 -8.38
CA LEU A 252 28.74 -1.37 -8.97
C LEU A 252 29.10 -0.36 -7.87
N PRO A 253 30.36 0.12 -7.81
CA PRO A 253 30.75 1.10 -6.82
C PRO A 253 30.09 2.46 -7.09
N PRO A 254 29.82 3.25 -6.03
CA PRO A 254 29.37 4.63 -6.18
C PRO A 254 30.39 5.42 -6.99
N ARG A 255 29.90 6.24 -7.91
CA ARG A 255 30.75 7.08 -8.74
C ARG A 255 30.19 8.48 -8.80
N LYS A 256 31.09 9.42 -9.07
CA LYS A 256 30.75 10.83 -9.18
C LYS A 256 29.96 11.06 -10.47
N ILE A 257 28.78 11.63 -10.32
CA ILE A 257 27.88 11.98 -11.41
C ILE A 257 27.76 13.49 -11.42
N GLU A 258 28.05 14.09 -12.56
CA GLU A 258 28.00 15.53 -12.77
C GLU A 258 26.85 15.84 -13.70
N LEU A 259 25.96 16.71 -13.23
CA LEU A 259 24.73 17.07 -13.89
C LEU A 259 24.71 18.59 -14.08
N TRP A 260 24.38 19.04 -15.28
CA TRP A 260 23.97 20.40 -15.56
C TRP A 260 22.45 20.48 -15.52
N ILE A 261 21.91 21.51 -14.89
CA ILE A 261 20.48 21.78 -14.77
C ILE A 261 20.24 23.21 -15.22
N ASP A 262 19.22 23.40 -16.05
CA ASP A 262 18.85 24.73 -16.55
C ASP A 262 18.36 25.68 -15.43
N ALA A 263 18.20 26.95 -15.77
CA ALA A 263 17.75 27.97 -14.82
C ALA A 263 16.31 27.74 -14.30
N ILE A 264 15.46 27.07 -15.08
CA ILE A 264 14.05 26.83 -14.74
C ILE A 264 13.96 25.76 -13.65
N ASN A 265 14.75 24.68 -13.77
CA ASN A 265 14.73 23.54 -12.88
C ASN A 265 15.68 23.70 -11.67
N ALA A 266 16.66 24.60 -11.74
CA ALA A 266 17.63 24.82 -10.67
C ALA A 266 17.01 25.05 -9.28
N PRO A 267 16.00 25.93 -9.09
CA PRO A 267 15.38 26.13 -7.77
C PRO A 267 14.70 24.86 -7.22
N TYR A 268 14.11 24.05 -8.10
CA TYR A 268 13.43 22.81 -7.71
C TYR A 268 14.43 21.74 -7.27
N VAL A 269 15.56 21.62 -7.96
CA VAL A 269 16.61 20.65 -7.63
C VAL A 269 17.37 21.05 -6.37
N LEU A 270 17.53 22.35 -6.10
CA LEU A 270 18.16 22.86 -4.88
C LEU A 270 17.26 22.69 -3.65
N THR A 271 15.96 22.95 -3.78
CA THR A 271 15.00 22.81 -2.66
C THR A 271 14.58 21.36 -2.42
N LYS A 272 14.60 20.53 -3.46
CA LYS A 272 14.33 19.08 -3.39
C LYS A 272 15.50 18.29 -4.00
N PRO A 273 16.55 18.00 -3.22
CA PRO A 273 17.70 17.26 -3.70
C PRO A 273 17.35 15.89 -4.28
N LEU A 274 18.00 15.51 -5.38
CA LEU A 274 17.81 14.21 -6.04
C LEU A 274 18.31 13.04 -5.17
N HIS A 275 19.32 13.30 -4.33
CA HIS A 275 19.92 12.36 -3.41
C HIS A 275 20.63 13.09 -2.27
N GLN A 276 20.77 12.46 -1.10
CA GLN A 276 21.43 13.04 0.08
C GLN A 276 22.88 13.48 -0.17
N THR A 277 23.57 12.87 -1.15
CA THR A 277 24.96 13.24 -1.50
C THR A 277 25.05 14.45 -2.41
N GLN A 278 23.93 15.09 -2.76
CA GLN A 278 23.91 16.20 -3.69
C GLN A 278 24.73 17.38 -3.17
N ARG A 279 25.58 17.93 -4.05
CA ARG A 279 26.34 19.14 -3.77
C ARG A 279 26.27 20.08 -4.97
N LEU A 280 25.96 21.35 -4.70
CA LEU A 280 26.10 22.42 -5.69
C LEU A 280 27.59 22.69 -5.91
N ILE A 281 27.99 22.79 -7.17
CA ILE A 281 29.39 22.96 -7.57
C ILE A 281 29.61 24.33 -8.18
N LYS A 282 28.66 24.76 -9.02
CA LYS A 282 28.72 26.03 -9.70
C LYS A 282 27.31 26.52 -10.01
N GLU A 283 27.11 27.81 -9.85
CA GLU A 283 26.01 28.55 -10.46
C GLU A 283 26.60 29.38 -11.60
N ASN A 284 26.00 29.27 -12.78
CA ASN A 284 26.41 30.00 -13.97
C ASN A 284 25.70 31.36 -14.05
N GLU A 285 26.21 32.26 -14.89
CA GLU A 285 25.63 33.61 -15.07
C GLU A 285 24.19 33.59 -15.58
N ASP A 286 23.83 32.56 -16.36
CA ASP A 286 22.47 32.32 -16.87
C ASP A 286 21.53 31.69 -15.82
N LYS A 287 21.98 31.55 -14.56
CA LYS A 287 21.30 30.87 -13.45
C LYS A 287 21.15 29.36 -13.60
N SER A 288 21.74 28.75 -14.62
CA SER A 288 21.90 27.30 -14.66
C SER A 288 22.90 26.84 -13.59
N ILE A 289 22.78 25.59 -13.14
CA ILE A 289 23.63 25.04 -12.07
C ILE A 289 24.34 23.77 -12.52
N ILE A 290 25.49 23.52 -11.92
CA ILE A 290 26.17 22.23 -11.97
C ILE A 290 26.16 21.63 -10.58
N ILE A 291 25.65 20.40 -10.46
CA ILE A 291 25.64 19.64 -9.21
C ILE A 291 26.43 18.35 -9.37
N HIS A 292 26.93 17.84 -8.24
CA HIS A 292 27.52 16.50 -8.15
C HIS A 292 26.71 15.59 -7.24
N LEU A 293 26.55 14.33 -7.66
CA LEU A 293 26.03 13.22 -6.86
C LEU A 293 27.12 12.14 -6.73
N LEU A 294 27.15 11.42 -5.60
CA LEU A 294 28.01 10.25 -5.41
C LEU A 294 27.12 9.01 -5.22
N ILE A 295 26.72 8.39 -6.33
CA ILE A 295 25.77 7.28 -6.34
C ILE A 295 26.18 6.21 -7.35
N SER A 296 25.67 4.99 -7.16
CA SER A 296 25.74 3.91 -8.13
C SER A 296 24.58 4.06 -9.11
N PRO A 297 24.82 4.31 -10.42
CA PRO A 297 23.75 4.48 -11.38
C PRO A 297 22.83 3.26 -11.43
N ASN A 298 21.54 3.52 -11.37
CA ASN A 298 20.50 2.52 -11.45
C ASN A 298 19.33 3.04 -12.30
N TYR A 299 18.32 2.18 -12.47
CA TYR A 299 17.20 2.43 -13.35
C TYR A 299 16.32 3.61 -12.89
N GLU A 300 16.10 3.72 -11.58
CA GLU A 300 15.29 4.78 -10.96
C GLU A 300 15.94 6.14 -11.14
N MET A 301 17.26 6.23 -10.98
CA MET A 301 18.02 7.45 -11.27
C MET A 301 17.86 7.84 -12.75
N GLU A 302 18.07 6.91 -13.70
CA GLU A 302 17.90 7.20 -15.14
C GLU A 302 16.50 7.74 -15.44
N ARG A 303 15.46 7.16 -14.83
CA ARG A 303 14.07 7.63 -14.99
C ARG A 303 13.84 9.03 -14.45
N ILE A 304 14.39 9.36 -13.28
CA ILE A 304 14.26 10.68 -12.69
C ILE A 304 14.92 11.71 -13.62
N LEU A 305 16.13 11.44 -14.09
CA LEU A 305 16.83 12.33 -15.01
C LEU A 305 16.05 12.51 -16.32
N LEU A 306 15.54 11.43 -16.92
CA LEU A 306 14.70 11.54 -18.14
C LEU A 306 13.42 12.35 -17.91
N GLY A 307 12.90 12.39 -16.69
CA GLY A 307 11.71 13.16 -16.33
C GLY A 307 11.87 14.67 -16.47
N PHE A 308 13.11 15.18 -16.44
CA PHE A 308 13.41 16.60 -16.67
C PHE A 308 13.50 16.96 -18.17
N GLY A 309 13.47 15.98 -19.08
CA GLY A 309 13.56 16.23 -20.51
C GLY A 309 14.88 16.92 -20.91
N ASP A 310 14.77 18.09 -21.54
CA ASP A 310 15.88 18.95 -21.96
C ASP A 310 16.43 19.84 -20.85
N GLY A 311 15.75 19.95 -19.70
CA GLY A 311 16.18 20.76 -18.56
C GLY A 311 17.33 20.17 -17.73
N ILE A 312 17.82 18.98 -18.10
CA ILE A 312 18.96 18.33 -17.44
C ILE A 312 19.92 17.69 -18.45
N GLU A 313 21.21 17.79 -18.18
CA GLU A 313 22.25 17.10 -18.94
C GLU A 313 23.20 16.35 -18.02
N VAL A 314 23.52 15.09 -18.38
CA VAL A 314 24.61 14.35 -17.74
C VAL A 314 25.94 14.77 -18.36
N ILE A 315 26.76 15.48 -17.61
CA ILE A 315 28.13 15.85 -18.02
C ILE A 315 29.08 14.65 -17.80
N LYS A 316 28.99 13.98 -16.65
CA LYS A 316 29.81 12.80 -16.31
C LYS A 316 29.02 11.77 -15.50
N PRO A 317 29.36 10.47 -15.58
CA PRO A 317 30.37 9.87 -16.45
C PRO A 317 29.90 9.69 -17.90
N GLU A 318 30.86 9.63 -18.83
CA GLU A 318 30.61 9.53 -20.28
C GLU A 318 29.72 8.33 -20.66
N ASN A 319 29.89 7.19 -19.97
CA ASN A 319 29.05 6.01 -20.19
C ASN A 319 27.57 6.27 -19.88
N LEU A 320 27.28 7.04 -18.82
CA LEU A 320 25.91 7.40 -18.47
C LEU A 320 25.35 8.41 -19.48
N ARG A 321 26.13 9.44 -19.85
CA ARG A 321 25.75 10.41 -20.88
C ARG A 321 25.37 9.75 -22.20
N ASN A 322 26.22 8.84 -22.69
CA ASN A 322 25.95 8.09 -23.93
C ASN A 322 24.72 7.19 -23.81
N ARG A 323 24.46 6.63 -22.63
CA ARG A 323 23.25 5.85 -22.38
C ARG A 323 21.99 6.71 -22.42
N MET A 324 22.00 7.87 -21.78
CA MET A 324 20.88 8.83 -21.82
C MET A 324 20.62 9.31 -23.25
N LYS A 325 21.68 9.68 -23.99
CA LYS A 325 21.59 10.06 -25.41
C LYS A 325 20.92 8.97 -26.26
N LYS A 326 21.30 7.70 -26.10
CA LYS A 326 20.68 6.58 -26.82
C LYS A 326 19.20 6.41 -26.49
N ILE A 327 18.79 6.65 -25.23
CA ILE A 327 17.38 6.56 -24.83
C ILE A 327 16.58 7.71 -25.44
N LEU A 328 17.10 8.94 -25.37
CA LEU A 328 16.46 10.12 -25.95
C LEU A 328 16.33 10.01 -27.46
N GLN A 329 17.33 9.52 -28.19
CA GLN A 329 17.23 9.28 -29.63
C GLN A 329 16.11 8.28 -29.96
N LYS A 330 16.00 7.19 -29.19
CA LYS A 330 14.91 6.22 -29.37
C LYS A 330 13.54 6.81 -29.05
N ALA A 331 13.46 7.77 -28.12
CA ALA A 331 12.24 8.48 -27.82
C ALA A 331 11.85 9.41 -28.96
N LEU A 332 12.80 10.20 -29.47
CA LEU A 332 12.61 11.12 -30.60
C LEU A 332 12.13 10.38 -31.85
N ASN A 333 12.78 9.27 -32.22
CA ASN A 333 12.40 8.47 -33.39
C ASN A 333 10.93 7.99 -33.37
N LYS A 334 10.26 7.93 -32.20
CA LYS A 334 8.84 7.54 -32.12
C LYS A 334 7.87 8.68 -32.46
N TYR A 335 8.35 9.91 -32.52
CA TYR A 335 7.58 11.08 -32.91
C TYR A 335 7.89 11.54 -34.33
N ASP A 336 9.00 11.05 -34.90
CA ASP A 336 9.40 11.28 -36.30
C ASP A 336 8.72 10.29 -37.27
N GLU A 337 8.00 9.30 -36.74
CA GLU A 337 7.03 8.45 -37.46
C GLU A 337 5.64 9.11 -37.44
#